data_AF-A0A7J3QTJ3-F1
#
_entry.id   AF-A0A7J3QTJ3-F1
#
_cell.length_a   1.000
_cell.length_b   1.000
_cell.length_c   1.000
_cell.angle_alpha   90.00
_cell.angle_beta   90.00
_cell.angle_gamma   90.00
#
_symmetry.space_group_name_H-M   'P 1'
#
loop_
_entity.id
_entity.type
_entity.pdbx_description
1 polymer ?
#
loop_
_entity_poly.entity_id
_entity_poly.type
_entity_poly.pdbx_seq_one_letter_code
_entity_poly.pdbx_strand_id
1 'polypeptide(L)'
;MDEFDKMLLEVIDETLRYSLGEKTVEIFYDYLKRKGFSLANVSQNPEFFFNELRNVLEFEGQRFHTVSALGIVSLLERTVIGILCKKLGVKFREKGPIPFSEWLDKLKEAYLFKTSKLKTLENGGEKV
;
A
#
# COMPACT_ATOMS: atom_id res chain seq x y z
N MET A 1 -11.12 -10.57 -3.35
CA MET A 1 -10.15 -9.47 -3.51
C MET A 1 -10.59 -8.66 -4.71
N ASP A 2 -10.94 -7.39 -4.48
CA ASP A 2 -11.37 -6.50 -5.56
C ASP A 2 -10.15 -5.98 -6.36
N GLU A 3 -10.37 -5.27 -7.46
CA GLU A 3 -9.29 -4.74 -8.31
C GLU A 3 -8.43 -3.68 -7.59
N PHE A 4 -9.01 -2.93 -6.68
CA PHE A 4 -8.28 -1.95 -5.89
C PHE A 4 -7.33 -2.64 -4.90
N ASP A 5 -7.80 -3.69 -4.23
CA ASP A 5 -6.99 -4.52 -3.32
C ASP A 5 -5.79 -5.14 -4.05
N LYS A 6 -5.99 -5.63 -5.28
CA LYS A 6 -4.91 -6.17 -6.12
C LYS A 6 -3.87 -5.09 -6.44
N MET A 7 -4.32 -3.92 -6.93
CA MET A 7 -3.44 -2.80 -7.22
C MET A 7 -2.68 -2.34 -5.98
N LEU A 8 -3.33 -2.29 -4.80
CA LEU A 8 -2.70 -1.96 -3.54
C LEU A 8 -1.57 -2.95 -3.21
N LEU A 9 -1.85 -4.24 -3.30
CA LEU A 9 -0.86 -5.27 -3.00
C LEU A 9 0.33 -5.26 -3.96
N GLU A 10 0.07 -5.08 -5.26
CA GLU A 10 1.14 -4.92 -6.25
C GLU A 10 2.04 -3.73 -5.93
N VAL A 11 1.44 -2.56 -5.62
CA VAL A 11 2.22 -1.37 -5.27
C VAL A 11 3.00 -1.58 -3.98
N ILE A 12 2.43 -2.26 -2.97
CA ILE A 12 3.14 -2.58 -1.73
C ILE A 12 4.32 -3.52 -2.02
N ASP A 13 4.09 -4.62 -2.74
CA ASP A 13 5.13 -5.61 -3.06
C ASP A 13 6.28 -4.98 -3.85
N GLU A 14 5.97 -4.22 -4.91
CA GLU A 14 6.96 -3.48 -5.71
C GLU A 14 7.76 -2.50 -4.83
N THR A 15 7.08 -1.74 -3.97
CA THR A 15 7.73 -0.75 -3.11
C THR A 15 8.65 -1.41 -2.09
N LEU A 16 8.22 -2.52 -1.48
CA LEU A 16 9.00 -3.25 -0.50
C LEU A 16 10.21 -3.92 -1.15
N ARG A 17 10.05 -4.58 -2.31
CA ARG A 17 11.15 -5.25 -3.01
C ARG A 17 12.21 -4.26 -3.46
N TYR A 18 11.78 -3.12 -4.02
CA TYR A 18 12.69 -2.07 -4.43
C TYR A 18 13.47 -1.47 -3.24
N SER A 19 12.81 -1.30 -2.10
CA SER A 19 13.37 -0.56 -0.95
C SER A 19 14.18 -1.45 0.01
N LEU A 20 13.76 -2.70 0.22
CA LEU A 20 14.32 -3.63 1.20
C LEU A 20 15.09 -4.79 0.55
N GLY A 21 14.91 -4.99 -0.76
CA GLY A 21 15.47 -6.11 -1.51
C GLY A 21 14.62 -7.38 -1.43
N GLU A 22 14.66 -8.17 -2.50
CA GLU A 22 13.89 -9.41 -2.69
C GLU A 22 13.89 -10.33 -1.45
N LYS A 23 15.09 -10.68 -0.97
CA LYS A 23 15.26 -11.63 0.12
C LYS A 23 14.62 -11.15 1.44
N THR A 24 14.67 -9.85 1.71
CA THR A 24 14.07 -9.28 2.93
C THR A 24 12.55 -9.36 2.87
N VAL A 25 11.97 -9.10 1.69
CA VAL A 25 10.53 -9.19 1.47
C VAL A 25 10.03 -10.63 1.58
N GLU A 26 10.76 -11.60 1.02
CA GLU A 26 10.45 -13.03 1.17
C GLU A 26 10.40 -13.44 2.65
N ILE A 27 11.43 -13.08 3.43
CA ILE A 27 11.48 -13.36 4.88
C ILE A 27 10.28 -12.74 5.60
N PHE A 28 9.92 -11.52 5.25
CA PHE A 28 8.78 -10.82 5.85
C PHE A 28 7.45 -11.50 5.51
N TYR A 29 7.23 -11.91 4.26
CA TYR A 29 6.00 -12.59 3.88
C TYR A 29 5.90 -13.99 4.49
N ASP A 30 7.00 -14.72 4.59
CA ASP A 30 7.04 -15.99 5.32
C ASP A 30 6.77 -15.81 6.81
N TYR A 31 7.24 -14.70 7.41
CA TYR A 31 6.91 -14.31 8.77
C TYR A 31 5.40 -14.07 8.94
N LEU A 32 4.78 -13.26 8.08
CA LEU A 32 3.33 -12.99 8.13
C LEU A 32 2.51 -14.28 7.95
N LYS A 33 2.93 -15.16 7.03
CA LYS A 33 2.28 -16.45 6.82
C LYS A 33 2.32 -17.32 8.08
N ARG A 34 3.46 -17.38 8.79
CA ARG A 34 3.59 -18.10 10.07
C ARG A 34 2.72 -17.51 11.18
N LYS A 35 2.44 -16.21 11.13
CA LYS A 35 1.50 -15.50 12.02
C LYS A 35 0.04 -15.69 11.63
N GLY A 36 -0.26 -16.39 10.54
CA GLY A 36 -1.63 -16.58 10.03
C GLY A 36 -2.21 -15.32 9.36
N PHE A 37 -1.39 -14.33 9.04
CA PHE A 37 -1.83 -13.14 8.34
C PHE A 37 -1.86 -13.38 6.83
N SER A 38 -3.05 -13.25 6.22
CA SER A 38 -3.21 -13.31 4.77
C SER A 38 -2.91 -11.95 4.17
N LEU A 39 -2.09 -11.90 3.11
CA LEU A 39 -1.88 -10.67 2.32
C LEU A 39 -3.21 -10.12 1.76
N ALA A 40 -4.23 -10.96 1.58
CA ALA A 40 -5.54 -10.49 1.16
C ALA A 40 -6.23 -9.55 2.17
N ASN A 41 -5.76 -9.52 3.41
CA ASN A 41 -6.32 -8.69 4.48
C ASN A 41 -5.60 -7.35 4.60
N VAL A 42 -4.57 -7.06 3.80
CA VAL A 42 -3.80 -5.80 3.89
C VAL A 42 -4.69 -4.58 3.66
N SER A 43 -5.65 -4.65 2.73
CA SER A 43 -6.57 -3.53 2.50
C SER A 43 -7.56 -3.31 3.65
N GLN A 44 -7.83 -4.35 4.45
CA GLN A 44 -8.75 -4.29 5.59
C GLN A 44 -8.05 -3.89 6.88
N ASN A 45 -6.77 -4.25 7.01
CA ASN A 45 -5.96 -3.94 8.19
C ASN A 45 -4.52 -3.59 7.79
N PRO A 46 -4.33 -2.43 7.14
CA PRO A 46 -3.02 -2.00 6.68
C PRO A 46 -2.08 -1.68 7.84
N GLU A 47 -2.62 -1.18 8.95
CA GLU A 47 -1.85 -0.82 10.14
C GLU A 47 -1.17 -2.04 10.76
N PHE A 48 -1.90 -3.17 10.86
CA PHE A 48 -1.29 -4.41 11.33
C PHE A 48 -0.12 -4.84 10.45
N PHE A 49 -0.28 -4.78 9.12
CA PHE A 49 0.78 -5.14 8.19
C PHE A 49 2.04 -4.28 8.37
N PHE A 50 1.90 -2.95 8.43
CA PHE A 50 3.04 -2.04 8.60
C PHE A 50 3.65 -2.09 10.01
N ASN A 51 2.85 -2.38 11.03
CA ASN A 51 3.35 -2.64 12.38
C ASN A 51 4.19 -3.92 12.45
N GLU A 52 3.75 -4.99 11.79
CA GLU A 52 4.54 -6.22 11.71
C GLU A 52 5.81 -6.03 10.90
N LEU A 53 5.77 -5.24 9.81
CA LEU A 53 6.96 -4.86 9.07
C LEU A 53 7.95 -4.10 9.96
N ARG A 54 7.44 -3.14 10.73
CA ARG A 54 8.25 -2.40 11.70
C ARG A 54 8.92 -3.34 12.70
N ASN A 55 8.18 -4.30 13.27
CA ASN A 55 8.73 -5.26 14.22
C ASN A 55 9.87 -6.10 13.62
N VAL A 56 9.69 -6.57 12.38
CA VAL A 56 10.74 -7.31 11.67
C VAL A 56 11.95 -6.42 11.42
N LEU A 57 11.74 -5.17 10.99
CA LEU A 57 12.83 -4.21 10.79
C LEU A 57 13.54 -3.81 12.09
N GLU A 58 12.84 -3.78 13.24
CA GLU A 58 13.46 -3.55 14.55
C GLU A 58 14.30 -4.74 15.00
N PHE A 59 13.82 -5.97 14.74
CA PHE A 59 14.53 -7.20 15.09
C PHE A 59 15.77 -7.45 14.22
N GLU A 60 15.64 -7.21 12.91
CA GLU A 60 16.74 -7.30 11.92
C GLU A 60 17.62 -6.02 11.91
N GLY A 61 17.18 -4.96 12.60
CA GLY A 61 17.62 -3.57 12.50
C GLY A 61 19.02 -3.24 13.00
N GLN A 62 19.82 -4.23 13.39
CA GLN A 62 21.24 -4.02 13.68
C GLN A 62 22.06 -3.52 12.47
N ARG A 63 21.47 -3.45 11.26
CA ARG A 63 22.18 -3.07 10.01
C ARG A 63 21.94 -1.64 9.51
N PHE A 64 20.89 -0.94 9.96
CA PHE A 64 20.55 0.40 9.47
C PHE A 64 20.81 1.45 10.55
N HIS A 65 22.05 1.91 10.68
CA HIS A 65 22.48 2.79 11.78
C HIS A 65 22.00 4.26 11.66
N THR A 66 21.35 4.65 10.57
CA THR A 66 21.01 6.06 10.28
C THR A 66 19.52 6.39 10.24
N VAL A 67 18.63 5.41 10.06
CA VAL A 67 17.17 5.61 10.00
C VAL A 67 16.47 4.58 10.86
N SER A 68 15.59 5.03 11.75
CA SER A 68 14.80 4.13 12.60
C SER A 68 13.82 3.29 11.76
N ALA A 69 13.48 2.10 12.24
CA ALA A 69 12.46 1.26 11.60
C ALA A 69 11.13 2.00 11.39
N LEU A 70 10.72 2.82 12.37
CA LEU A 70 9.57 3.71 12.23
C LEU A 70 9.73 4.68 11.05
N GLY A 71 10.90 5.33 10.91
CA GLY A 71 11.19 6.23 9.80
C GLY A 71 11.15 5.53 8.44
N ILE A 72 11.68 4.30 8.36
CA ILE A 72 11.62 3.48 7.14
C ILE A 72 10.17 3.17 6.79
N VAL A 73 9.38 2.68 7.75
CA VAL A 73 7.96 2.33 7.53
C VAL A 73 7.15 3.55 7.09
N SER A 74 7.32 4.70 7.75
CA SER A 74 6.62 5.93 7.35
C SER A 74 6.97 6.39 5.93
N LEU A 75 8.22 6.18 5.47
CA LEU A 75 8.62 6.46 4.10
C LEU A 75 7.99 5.48 3.11
N LEU A 76 7.88 4.20 3.47
CA LEU A 76 7.22 3.18 2.64
C LEU A 76 5.74 3.47 2.49
N GLU A 77 5.02 3.72 3.59
CA GLU A 77 3.60 4.12 3.59
C GLU A 77 3.37 5.31 2.66
N ARG A 78 4.18 6.37 2.81
CA ARG A 78 4.10 7.57 1.97
C ARG A 78 4.36 7.28 0.50
N THR A 79 5.30 6.39 0.22
CA THR A 79 5.66 6.00 -1.15
C THR A 79 4.52 5.23 -1.81
N VAL A 80 3.92 4.27 -1.10
CA VAL A 80 2.75 3.50 -1.55
C VAL A 80 1.58 4.46 -1.87
N ILE A 81 1.23 5.37 -0.96
CA ILE A 81 0.17 6.36 -1.21
C ILE A 81 0.50 7.26 -2.40
N GLY A 82 1.75 7.71 -2.53
CA GLY A 82 2.18 8.54 -3.65
C GLY A 82 2.01 7.83 -5.00
N ILE A 83 2.39 6.54 -5.08
CA ILE A 83 2.23 5.72 -6.29
C ILE A 83 0.75 5.51 -6.61
N LEU A 84 -0.07 5.16 -5.62
CA LEU A 84 -1.51 4.97 -5.81
C LEU A 84 -2.20 6.26 -6.27
N CYS A 85 -1.87 7.40 -5.67
CA CYS A 85 -2.38 8.70 -6.11
C CYS A 85 -2.05 8.96 -7.59
N LYS A 86 -0.81 8.69 -8.00
CA LYS A 86 -0.38 8.82 -9.40
C LYS A 86 -1.17 7.89 -10.33
N LYS A 87 -1.35 6.62 -9.98
CA LYS A 87 -2.13 5.65 -10.77
C LYS A 87 -3.60 6.07 -10.91
N LEU A 88 -4.17 6.68 -9.87
CA LEU A 88 -5.57 7.11 -9.86
C LEU A 88 -5.79 8.51 -10.45
N GLY A 89 -4.74 9.31 -10.65
CA GLY A 89 -4.83 10.70 -11.10
C GLY A 89 -5.22 11.67 -9.98
N VAL A 90 -5.01 11.28 -8.72
CA VAL A 90 -5.25 12.09 -7.52
C VAL A 90 -4.00 12.91 -7.21
N LYS A 91 -4.18 14.20 -6.89
CA LYS A 91 -3.06 15.05 -6.49
C LYS A 91 -2.65 14.72 -5.05
N PHE A 92 -1.41 14.30 -4.85
CA PHE A 92 -0.80 14.09 -3.54
C PHE A 92 0.13 15.26 -3.20
N ARG A 93 -0.21 16.06 -2.18
CA ARG A 93 0.56 17.26 -1.77
C ARG A 93 0.85 17.32 -0.27
N GLU A 94 0.59 16.24 0.45
CA GLU A 94 0.73 16.22 1.90
C GLU A 94 2.18 16.43 2.34
N LYS A 95 2.36 17.25 3.36
CA LYS A 95 3.65 17.48 4.02
C LYS A 95 3.57 16.86 5.42
N GLY A 96 4.59 16.07 5.78
CA GLY A 96 4.65 15.40 7.08
C GLY A 96 4.17 13.94 7.06
N PRO A 97 3.93 13.36 8.26
CA PRO A 97 3.38 12.02 8.41
C PRO A 97 2.01 11.92 7.74
N ILE A 98 1.70 10.76 7.18
CA ILE A 98 0.39 10.51 6.58
C ILE A 98 -0.38 9.47 7.39
N PRO A 99 -1.67 9.68 7.67
CA PRO A 99 -2.53 8.62 8.19
C PRO A 99 -2.83 7.64 7.06
N PHE A 100 -2.10 6.52 7.01
CA PHE A 100 -2.15 5.60 5.87
C PHE A 100 -3.56 5.03 5.63
N SER A 101 -4.27 4.62 6.69
CA SER A 101 -5.63 4.08 6.56
C SER A 101 -6.60 5.11 5.97
N GLU A 102 -6.60 6.35 6.46
CA GLU A 102 -7.45 7.41 5.92
C GLU A 102 -7.16 7.73 4.45
N TRP A 103 -5.89 7.63 4.04
CA TRP A 103 -5.50 7.81 2.64
C TRP A 103 -5.97 6.64 1.77
N LEU A 104 -5.93 5.41 2.27
CA LEU A 104 -6.48 4.26 1.54
C LEU A 104 -7.99 4.39 1.33
N ASP A 105 -8.74 4.83 2.35
CA ASP A 105 -10.18 5.04 2.22
C ASP A 105 -10.48 6.08 1.12
N LYS A 106 -9.79 7.23 1.14
CA LYS A 106 -9.91 8.26 0.10
C LYS A 106 -9.57 7.74 -1.30
N LEU A 107 -8.55 6.90 -1.42
CA LEU A 107 -8.14 6.32 -2.70
C LEU A 107 -9.14 5.28 -3.19
N LYS A 108 -9.73 4.49 -2.28
CA LYS A 108 -10.78 3.52 -2.61
C LYS A 108 -12.05 4.23 -3.09
N GLU A 109 -12.45 5.32 -2.44
CA GLU A 109 -13.55 6.17 -2.90
C GLU A 109 -13.26 6.77 -4.29
N ALA A 110 -12.05 7.32 -4.50
CA ALA A 110 -11.65 7.87 -5.79
C ALA A 110 -11.66 6.80 -6.90
N TYR A 111 -11.24 5.57 -6.59
CA TYR A 111 -11.30 4.44 -7.51
C TYR A 111 -12.74 4.08 -7.88
N LEU A 112 -13.63 3.96 -6.90
CA LEU A 112 -15.04 3.65 -7.12
C LEU A 112 -15.75 4.74 -7.94
N PHE A 113 -15.45 6.01 -7.68
CA PHE A 113 -16.00 7.12 -8.46
C PHE A 113 -15.53 7.07 -9.92
N LYS A 114 -14.23 6.83 -10.15
CA LYS A 114 -13.65 6.74 -11.50
C LYS A 114 -14.24 5.57 -12.30
N THR A 115 -14.35 4.40 -11.69
CA THR A 115 -14.91 3.20 -12.32
C THR A 115 -16.40 3.34 -12.60
N SER A 116 -17.16 3.97 -11.69
CA SER A 116 -18.58 4.26 -11.91
C SER A 116 -18.78 5.21 -13.09
N LYS A 117 -17.97 6.28 -13.19
CA LYS A 117 -18.03 7.23 -14.29
C LYS A 117 -17.70 6.59 -15.66
N LEU A 118 -16.73 5.67 -15.69
CA LEU A 118 -16.38 4.92 -16.91
C LEU A 118 -17.56 4.06 -17.38
N LYS A 119 -18.21 3.32 -16.48
CA LYS A 119 -19.38 2.49 -16.80
C LYS A 119 -20.55 3.33 -17.36
N THR A 120 -20.78 4.53 -16.84
CA THR A 120 -21.84 5.42 -17.36
C THR A 120 -21.55 5.93 -18.77
N LEU A 121 -20.27 6.14 -19.11
CA LEU A 121 -19.85 6.57 -20.45
C LEU A 121 -19.97 5.44 -21.46
N GLU A 122 -19.65 4.20 -21.08
CA GLU A 122 -19.81 3.01 -21.92
C GLU A 122 -21.29 2.70 -22.21
N ASN A 123 -22.17 2.86 -21.22
CA ASN A 123 -23.62 2.63 -21.38
C ASN A 123 -24.36 3.80 -22.07
N GLY A 124 -23.74 4.98 -22.17
CA GLY A 124 -24.31 6.17 -22.82
C GLY A 124 -24.01 6.26 -24.32
N GLY A 125 -23.20 5.35 -24.86
CA GLY A 125 -22.77 5.30 -26.27
C GLY A 125 -23.72 4.58 -27.22
N GLU A 126 -24.76 3.88 -26.72
CA GLU A 126 -25.83 3.31 -27.55
C GLU A 126 -27.05 4.24 -27.56
N LYS A 127 -27.01 5.26 -28.42
CA LYS A 127 -28.23 5.81 -29.03
C LYS A 127 -27.95 6.12 -30.51
N VAL A 128 -28.45 5.20 -31.34
CA VAL A 128 -28.72 5.38 -32.78
C VAL A 128 -29.74 6.49 -32.97
#